data_AF-A0A814NZZ3-F1
#
_entry.id   AF-A0A814NZZ3-F1
#
_cell.length_a   1.000
_cell.length_b   1.000
_cell.length_c   1.000
_cell.angle_alpha   90.00
_cell.angle_beta   90.00
_cell.angle_gamma   90.00
#
_symmetry.space_group_name_H-M   'P 1'
#
loop_
_entity.id
_entity.type
_entity.pdbx_description
1 polymer ?
#
loop_
_entity_poly.entity_id
_entity_poly.type
_entity_poly.pdbx_seq_one_letter_code
_entity_poly.pdbx_strand_id
1 'polypeptide(L)'
;MGIESDLNLSQSESNWHISLFFLAYLIFAIPSNILMRYLGATRHLSLSMLAWGSITVGLAFIHHDESTNRRNDFICIGIVAASLVLVIILRICLMLENRWRDNLSQEKYARLAAIKEPCDWHPQVRYVL
;
A
#
# COMPACT_ATOMS: atom_id res chain seq x y z
N MET A 1 -4.78 -31.15 -7.29
CA MET A 1 -3.39 -31.03 -6.80
C MET A 1 -3.36 -29.81 -5.91
N GLY A 2 -3.19 -30.02 -4.62
CA GLY A 2 -3.27 -28.96 -3.61
C GLY A 2 -1.88 -28.64 -3.10
N ILE A 3 -1.67 -27.43 -2.59
CA ILE A 3 -0.40 -27.03 -1.96
C ILE A 3 0.01 -28.02 -0.85
N GLU A 4 -0.97 -28.67 -0.23
CA GLU A 4 -0.79 -29.73 0.78
C GLU A 4 -0.09 -30.98 0.23
N SER A 5 -0.41 -31.41 -1.00
CA SER A 5 0.24 -32.57 -1.64
C SER A 5 1.65 -32.25 -2.15
N ASP A 6 1.91 -31.00 -2.51
CA ASP A 6 3.20 -30.55 -3.05
C ASP A 6 4.21 -30.23 -1.94
N LEU A 7 3.73 -29.83 -0.76
CA LEU A 7 4.54 -29.54 0.44
C LEU A 7 4.56 -30.69 1.46
N ASN A 8 3.88 -31.81 1.17
CA ASN A 8 3.79 -32.98 2.04
C ASN A 8 3.25 -32.66 3.45
N LEU A 9 2.33 -31.69 3.53
CA LEU A 9 1.75 -31.21 4.79
C LEU A 9 0.48 -31.97 5.13
N SER A 10 0.26 -32.23 6.42
CA SER A 10 -1.00 -32.79 6.90
C SER A 10 -2.14 -31.76 6.74
N GLN A 11 -3.36 -32.22 6.43
CA GLN A 11 -4.57 -31.37 6.41
C GLN A 11 -4.72 -30.55 7.70
N SER A 12 -4.30 -31.13 8.84
CA SER A 12 -4.29 -30.47 10.14
C SER A 12 -3.31 -29.30 10.22
N GLU A 13 -2.13 -29.43 9.61
CA GLU A 13 -1.10 -28.38 9.58
C GLU A 13 -1.52 -27.25 8.64
N SER A 14 -2.07 -27.57 7.47
CA SER A 14 -2.63 -26.58 6.53
C SER A 14 -3.69 -25.70 7.20
N ASN A 15 -4.63 -26.32 7.90
CA ASN A 15 -5.69 -25.62 8.64
C ASN A 15 -5.14 -24.75 9.79
N TRP A 16 -4.06 -25.18 10.45
CA TRP A 16 -3.38 -24.39 11.48
C TRP A 16 -2.75 -23.11 10.90
N HIS A 17 -2.04 -23.19 9.77
CA HIS A 17 -1.44 -22.02 9.12
C HIS A 17 -2.49 -21.01 8.64
N ILE A 18 -3.60 -21.50 8.07
CA ILE A 18 -4.73 -20.65 7.64
C ILE A 18 -5.34 -19.93 8.85
N SER A 19 -5.53 -20.65 9.97
CA SER A 19 -6.08 -20.07 11.20
C SER A 19 -5.15 -18.99 11.78
N LEU A 20 -3.84 -19.23 11.77
CA LEU A 20 -2.84 -18.25 12.22
C LEU A 20 -2.81 -17.01 11.32
N PHE A 21 -2.96 -17.16 10.00
CA PHE A 21 -3.09 -16.05 9.06
C PHE A 21 -4.30 -15.17 9.37
N PHE A 22 -5.47 -15.77 9.61
CA PHE A 22 -6.68 -15.02 9.96
C PHE A 22 -6.58 -14.35 11.33
N LEU A 23 -5.97 -15.01 12.32
CA LEU A 23 -5.74 -14.42 13.62
C LEU A 23 -4.83 -13.19 13.54
N ALA A 24 -3.72 -13.30 12.80
CA ALA A 24 -2.84 -12.18 12.53
C ALA A 24 -3.59 -11.05 11.81
N TYR A 25 -4.33 -11.36 10.74
CA TYR A 25 -5.13 -10.38 10.01
C TYR A 25 -6.10 -9.62 10.94
N LEU A 26 -6.78 -10.32 11.86
CA LEU A 26 -7.72 -9.70 12.79
C LEU A 26 -7.02 -8.71 13.74
N ILE A 27 -5.86 -9.13 14.28
CA ILE A 27 -5.03 -8.30 15.18
C ILE A 27 -4.53 -7.05 14.44
N PHE A 28 -4.20 -7.16 13.15
CA PHE A 28 -3.71 -6.04 12.32
C PHE A 28 -4.82 -5.20 11.67
N ALA A 29 -6.05 -5.71 11.57
CA ALA A 29 -7.18 -5.02 10.94
C ALA A 29 -7.63 -3.78 11.73
N ILE A 30 -7.67 -3.88 13.07
CA ILE A 30 -8.04 -2.78 13.96
C ILE A 30 -7.01 -1.64 13.91
N PRO A 31 -5.70 -1.88 14.11
CA PRO A 31 -4.71 -0.83 14.01
C PRO A 31 -4.62 -0.23 12.59
N SER A 32 -4.80 -1.02 11.53
CA SER A 32 -4.84 -0.52 10.14
C SER A 32 -6.01 0.44 9.89
N ASN A 33 -7.20 0.12 10.37
CA ASN A 33 -8.38 0.99 10.22
C ASN A 33 -8.27 2.29 11.04
N ILE A 34 -7.60 2.24 12.18
CA ILE A 34 -7.26 3.45 12.95
C ILE A 34 -6.24 4.28 12.18
N LEU A 35 -5.19 3.65 11.65
CA LEU A 35 -4.12 4.30 10.90
C LEU A 35 -4.63 5.00 9.63
N MET A 36 -5.68 4.46 9.00
CA MET A 36 -6.42 5.07 7.89
C MET A 36 -7.17 6.36 8.26
N ARG A 37 -7.68 6.48 9.50
CA ARG A 37 -8.28 7.73 10.01
C ARG A 37 -7.24 8.80 10.33
N TYR A 38 -5.97 8.41 10.51
CA TYR A 38 -4.89 9.32 10.90
C TYR A 38 -4.07 9.86 9.72
N LEU A 39 -3.79 9.04 8.69
CA LEU A 39 -2.88 9.42 7.59
C LEU A 39 -3.57 10.09 6.40
N GLY A 40 -4.87 10.31 6.53
CA GLY A 40 -5.75 10.42 5.37
C GLY A 40 -5.81 9.09 4.64
N ALA A 41 -7.02 8.65 4.33
CA ALA A 41 -7.23 7.39 3.62
C ALA A 41 -6.36 7.28 2.35
N THR A 42 -6.09 8.40 1.69
CA THR A 42 -5.34 8.51 0.43
C THR A 42 -3.89 8.04 0.53
N ARG A 43 -3.16 8.43 1.57
CA ARG A 43 -1.75 8.06 1.72
C ARG A 43 -1.61 6.65 2.26
N HIS A 44 -2.50 6.30 3.17
CA HIS A 44 -2.52 4.97 3.78
C HIS A 44 -2.70 3.88 2.72
N LEU A 45 -3.71 4.04 1.86
CA LEU A 45 -4.03 3.09 0.80
C LEU A 45 -2.89 3.00 -0.23
N SER A 46 -2.25 4.13 -0.55
CA SER A 46 -1.10 4.20 -1.47
C SER A 46 0.12 3.45 -0.93
N LEU A 47 0.39 3.55 0.38
CA LEU A 47 1.46 2.82 1.05
C LEU A 47 1.18 1.33 1.16
N SER A 48 -0.07 0.94 1.46
CA SER A 48 -0.45 -0.47 1.54
C SER A 48 -0.31 -1.19 0.19
N MET A 49 -0.68 -0.53 -0.91
CA MET A 49 -0.55 -1.09 -2.26
C MET A 49 0.91 -1.23 -2.70
N LEU A 50 1.80 -0.30 -2.31
CA LEU A 50 3.24 -0.40 -2.60
C LEU A 50 3.92 -1.47 -1.74
N ALA A 51 3.55 -1.59 -0.47
CA ALA A 51 4.05 -2.62 0.42
C ALA A 51 3.66 -4.02 -0.08
N TRP A 52 2.38 -4.20 -0.43
CA TRP A 52 1.90 -5.46 -0.99
C TRP A 52 2.55 -5.80 -2.34
N GLY A 53 2.67 -4.81 -3.23
CA GLY A 53 3.35 -4.97 -4.52
C GLY A 53 4.80 -5.41 -4.35
N SER A 54 5.53 -4.84 -3.40
CA SER A 54 6.94 -5.17 -3.15
C SER A 54 7.10 -6.58 -2.56
N ILE A 55 6.19 -6.99 -1.67
CA ILE A 55 6.21 -8.32 -1.06
C ILE A 55 5.92 -9.41 -2.10
N THR A 56 4.94 -9.19 -2.97
CA THR A 56 4.58 -10.13 -4.05
C THR A 56 5.75 -10.34 -5.02
N VAL A 57 6.54 -9.30 -5.23
CA VAL A 57 7.71 -9.30 -6.10
C VAL A 57 8.86 -10.04 -5.43
N GLY A 58 9.09 -9.81 -4.12
CA GLY A 58 10.05 -10.57 -3.31
C GLY A 58 9.75 -12.08 -3.26
N LEU A 59 8.48 -12.45 -3.15
CA LEU A 59 8.05 -13.86 -3.15
C LEU A 59 8.32 -14.56 -4.50
N ALA A 60 8.30 -13.81 -5.60
CA ALA A 60 8.60 -14.36 -6.93
C ALA A 60 10.06 -14.80 -7.12
N PHE A 61 11.00 -14.36 -6.24
CA PHE A 61 12.43 -14.72 -6.32
C PHE A 61 12.83 -15.93 -5.48
N ILE A 62 11.97 -16.38 -4.56
CA ILE A 62 12.32 -17.44 -3.60
C ILE A 62 12.39 -18.83 -4.26
N HIS A 63 11.91 -18.98 -5.50
CA HIS A 63 11.92 -20.25 -6.25
C HIS A 63 12.90 -20.22 -7.42
N HIS A 64 14.20 -19.95 -7.17
CA HIS A 64 15.21 -19.95 -8.23
C HIS A 64 16.31 -20.99 -8.08
N ASP A 65 16.22 -22.02 -8.94
CA ASP A 65 17.30 -22.93 -9.32
C ASP A 65 18.39 -22.21 -10.14
N GLU A 66 19.64 -22.65 -9.98
CA GLU A 66 20.88 -21.98 -10.43
C GLU A 66 20.97 -21.60 -11.94
N SER A 67 20.16 -22.21 -12.82
CA SER A 67 20.23 -22.00 -14.27
C SER A 67 19.50 -20.75 -14.78
N THR A 68 18.64 -20.13 -13.97
CA THR A 68 17.77 -19.02 -14.42
C THR A 68 18.24 -17.62 -13.95
N ASN A 69 19.50 -17.51 -13.52
CA ASN A 69 20.12 -16.32 -12.92
C ASN A 69 20.32 -15.06 -13.81
N ARG A 70 19.68 -14.93 -14.99
CA ARG A 70 19.84 -13.73 -15.85
C ARG A 70 18.55 -13.14 -16.42
N ARG A 71 17.46 -13.91 -16.49
CA ARG A 71 16.16 -13.41 -17.00
C ARG A 71 15.29 -12.80 -15.89
N ASN A 72 15.46 -13.24 -14.64
CA ASN A 72 14.73 -12.67 -13.50
C ASN A 72 15.19 -11.26 -13.15
N ASP A 73 16.47 -10.94 -13.40
CA ASP A 73 17.06 -9.64 -13.09
C ASP A 73 16.36 -8.50 -13.86
N PHE A 74 15.98 -8.72 -15.13
CA PHE A 74 15.25 -7.72 -15.91
C PHE A 74 13.80 -7.53 -15.46
N ILE A 75 13.15 -8.60 -14.99
CA ILE A 75 11.77 -8.55 -14.49
C ILE A 75 11.74 -7.83 -13.14
N CYS A 76 12.76 -8.03 -12.31
CA CYS A 76 12.97 -7.31 -11.06
C CYS A 76 13.16 -5.81 -11.30
N ILE A 77 14.03 -5.47 -12.26
CA ILE A 77 14.31 -4.07 -12.62
C ILE A 77 13.07 -3.39 -13.23
N GLY A 78 12.26 -4.09 -14.03
CA GLY A 78 11.02 -3.57 -14.59
C GLY A 78 9.95 -3.27 -13.53
N ILE A 79 9.83 -4.13 -12.52
CA ILE A 79 8.87 -3.94 -11.41
C ILE A 79 9.32 -2.82 -10.46
N VAL A 80 10.63 -2.72 -10.24
CA VAL A 80 11.24 -1.61 -9.50
C VAL A 80 11.07 -0.29 -10.26
N ALA A 81 11.23 -0.29 -11.58
CA ALA A 81 10.99 0.90 -12.39
C ALA A 81 9.51 1.30 -12.38
N ALA A 82 8.59 0.34 -12.43
CA ALA A 82 7.15 0.60 -12.39
C ALA A 82 6.69 1.15 -11.03
N SER A 83 7.23 0.65 -9.91
CA SER A 83 6.93 1.22 -8.58
C SER A 83 7.50 2.63 -8.44
N LEU A 84 8.65 2.92 -9.05
CA LEU A 84 9.23 4.26 -9.11
C LEU A 84 8.39 5.25 -9.93
N VAL A 85 7.87 4.85 -11.08
CA VAL A 85 6.95 5.67 -11.89
C VAL A 85 5.65 5.94 -11.13
N LEU A 86 5.12 4.94 -10.43
CA LEU A 86 3.90 5.08 -9.62
C LEU A 86 4.10 6.07 -8.46
N VAL A 87 5.26 6.06 -7.81
CA VAL A 87 5.64 7.02 -6.76
C VAL A 87 5.77 8.44 -7.32
N ILE A 88 6.31 8.58 -8.53
CA ILE A 88 6.44 9.88 -9.19
C ILE A 88 5.06 10.44 -9.55
N ILE A 89 4.15 9.61 -10.06
CA ILE A 89 2.77 10.01 -10.35
C ILE A 89 2.04 10.40 -9.07
N LEU A 90 2.23 9.65 -7.98
CA LEU A 90 1.63 9.98 -6.68
C LEU A 90 2.15 11.32 -6.14
N ARG A 91 3.45 11.59 -6.29
CA ARG A 91 4.03 12.92 -6.08
C ARG A 91 3.31 13.96 -6.94
N ILE A 92 3.19 13.77 -8.24
CA ILE A 92 2.53 14.78 -9.09
C ILE A 92 1.08 15.02 -8.65
N CYS A 93 0.31 13.99 -8.31
CA CYS A 93 -1.05 14.12 -7.81
C CYS A 93 -1.12 14.95 -6.52
N LEU A 94 -0.26 14.65 -5.55
CA LEU A 94 -0.17 15.39 -4.30
C LEU A 94 0.28 16.87 -4.52
N MET A 95 1.02 17.11 -5.60
CA MET A 95 1.51 18.43 -6.05
C MET A 95 0.44 19.27 -6.71
N LEU A 96 -0.40 18.64 -7.52
CA LEU A 96 -1.57 19.27 -8.09
C LEU A 96 -2.61 19.55 -7.00
N GLU A 97 -2.76 18.67 -6.02
CA GLU A 97 -3.66 18.89 -4.89
C GLU A 97 -3.23 20.09 -4.04
N ASN A 98 -1.93 20.31 -3.84
CA ASN A 98 -1.43 21.54 -3.22
C ASN A 98 -1.79 22.81 -3.99
N ARG A 99 -1.55 22.80 -5.31
CA ARG A 99 -1.87 23.95 -6.15
C ARG A 99 -3.36 24.26 -6.14
N TRP A 100 -4.20 23.24 -6.20
CA TRP A 100 -5.65 23.40 -6.13
C TRP A 100 -6.06 24.07 -4.82
N ARG A 101 -5.44 23.69 -3.70
CA ARG A 101 -5.72 24.29 -2.39
C ARG A 101 -5.18 25.72 -2.24
N ASP A 102 -4.16 26.11 -3.02
CA ASP A 102 -3.65 27.50 -3.05
C ASP A 102 -4.60 28.45 -3.79
N ASN A 103 -5.37 27.91 -4.75
CA ASN A 103 -6.35 28.66 -5.52
C ASN A 103 -7.76 28.62 -4.90
N LEU A 104 -7.88 28.27 -3.61
CA LEU A 104 -9.19 28.17 -2.96
C LEU A 104 -9.80 29.56 -2.70
N SER A 105 -11.03 29.77 -3.18
CA SER A 105 -11.80 30.97 -2.86
C SER A 105 -12.06 31.09 -1.35
N GLN A 106 -12.02 32.32 -0.83
CA GLN A 106 -12.11 32.63 0.60
C GLN A 106 -13.35 32.04 1.28
N GLU A 107 -14.51 32.04 0.61
CA GLU A 107 -15.75 31.47 1.15
C GLU A 107 -15.64 29.94 1.33
N LYS A 108 -15.01 29.24 0.37
CA LYS A 108 -14.82 27.78 0.45
C LYS A 108 -13.79 27.40 1.52
N TYR A 109 -12.77 28.23 1.69
CA TYR A 109 -11.76 28.04 2.72
C TYR A 109 -12.36 28.15 4.13
N ALA A 110 -13.17 29.20 4.38
CA ALA A 110 -13.84 29.38 5.67
C ALA A 110 -14.78 28.22 6.02
N ARG A 111 -15.50 27.68 5.01
CA ARG A 111 -16.37 26.51 5.19
C ARG A 111 -15.60 25.24 5.56
N LEU A 112 -14.48 24.95 4.91
CA LEU A 112 -13.67 23.76 5.21
C LEU A 112 -12.86 23.91 6.51
N ALA A 113 -12.52 25.14 6.89
CA ALA A 113 -11.90 25.45 8.18
C ALA A 113 -12.88 25.35 9.36
N ALA A 114 -14.18 25.44 9.12
CA ALA A 114 -15.22 25.33 10.14
C ALA A 114 -15.61 23.88 10.48
N ILE A 115 -15.10 22.89 9.74
CA ILE A 115 -15.34 21.48 10.05
C ILE A 115 -14.68 21.14 11.39
N LYS A 116 -15.44 20.54 12.30
CA LYS A 116 -15.01 20.27 13.69
C LYS A 116 -13.80 19.33 13.78
N GLU A 117 -13.69 18.36 12.86
CA GLU A 117 -12.61 17.37 12.80
C GLU A 117 -12.29 16.95 11.34
N PRO A 118 -11.65 17.80 10.52
CA PRO A 118 -11.54 17.55 9.08
C PRO A 118 -10.47 16.52 8.67
N CYS A 119 -9.69 15.92 9.57
CA CYS A 119 -8.57 15.03 9.19
C CYS A 119 -7.69 15.70 8.09
N ASP A 120 -7.18 14.94 7.11
CA ASP A 120 -6.36 15.43 5.97
C ASP A 120 -7.13 16.38 4.99
N TRP A 121 -8.41 16.66 5.24
CA TRP A 121 -9.27 17.50 4.39
C TRP A 121 -9.25 18.98 4.75
N HIS A 122 -8.52 19.37 5.80
CA HIS A 122 -8.43 20.77 6.16
C HIS A 122 -7.78 21.56 4.99
N PRO A 123 -8.33 22.71 4.57
CA PRO A 123 -7.89 23.39 3.35
C PRO A 123 -6.49 24.00 3.48
N GLN A 124 -5.96 24.10 4.71
CA GLN A 124 -4.55 24.42 4.96
C GLN A 124 -3.62 23.20 4.86
N VAL A 125 -4.14 21.96 4.94
CA VAL A 125 -3.34 20.74 4.76
C VAL A 125 -2.78 20.75 3.35
N ARG A 126 -1.47 20.62 3.26
CA ARG A 126 -0.70 20.51 2.02
C ARG A 126 0.03 19.18 2.04
N TYR A 127 0.05 18.53 0.90
CA TYR A 127 0.82 17.34 0.65
C TYR A 127 2.24 17.74 0.25
N VAL A 128 3.17 17.83 1.20
CA VAL A 128 4.59 18.05 0.88
C VAL A 128 5.11 16.82 0.12
N LEU A 129 5.96 17.05 -0.87
CA LEU A 129 6.24 16.08 -1.93
C LEU A 129 7.63 15.53 -1.86
#